data_AF-H5XZS6-F1
#
_entry.id   AF-H5XZS6-F1
#
_cell.length_a   1.000
_cell.length_b   1.000
_cell.length_c   1.000
_cell.angle_alpha   90.00
_cell.angle_beta   90.00
_cell.angle_gamma   90.00
#
_symmetry.space_group_name_H-M   'P 1'
#
loop_
_entity.id
_entity.type
_entity.pdbx_description
1 polymer ?
#
loop_
_entity_poly.entity_id
_entity_poly.type
_entity_poly.pdbx_seq_one_letter_code
_entity_poly.pdbx_strand_id
1 'polypeptide(L)' 'MMAMYIAGKILDGKQDYEYVFSITLYQRYQDDVDAILIGEGRQDLIKR' A
#
# COMPACT_ATOMS: atom_id res chain seq x y z
N MET A 1 -0.58 -7.82 10.65
CA MET A 1 -1.62 -6.79 10.42
C MET A 1 -1.87 -6.69 8.92
N MET A 2 -3.11 -6.47 8.47
CA MET A 2 -3.45 -6.52 7.04
C MET A 2 -2.73 -5.44 6.20
N ALA A 3 -2.54 -4.24 6.76
CA ALA A 3 -1.77 -3.18 6.12
C ALA A 3 -0.31 -3.59 5.81
N MET A 4 0.39 -4.23 6.77
CA MET A 4 1.75 -4.76 6.51
C MET A 4 1.80 -5.80 5.40
N TYR A 5 0.78 -6.67 5.31
CA TYR A 5 0.71 -7.64 4.23
C TYR A 5 0.56 -6.96 2.87
N ILE A 6 -0.36 -5.99 2.77
CA ILE A 6 -0.58 -5.21 1.54
C ILE A 6 0.67 -4.42 1.15
N ALA A 7 1.25 -3.68 2.10
CA ALA A 7 2.48 -2.92 1.88
C ALA A 7 3.62 -3.82 1.39
N GLY A 8 3.80 -5.00 2.00
CA GLY A 8 4.78 -5.98 1.55
C GLY A 8 4.56 -6.45 0.11
N LYS A 9 3.32 -6.66 -0.33
CA LYS A 9 3.02 -7.02 -1.72
C LYS A 9 3.34 -5.90 -2.70
N ILE A 10 3.11 -4.66 -2.31
CA ILE A 10 3.41 -3.47 -3.11
C ILE A 10 4.92 -3.27 -3.21
N LEU A 11 5.65 -3.39 -2.10
CA LEU A 11 7.12 -3.31 -2.05
C LEU A 11 7.79 -4.40 -2.92
N ASP A 12 7.25 -5.62 -2.89
CA ASP A 12 7.68 -6.75 -3.72
C ASP A 12 7.32 -6.59 -5.21
N GLY A 13 6.53 -5.57 -5.59
CA GLY A 13 6.03 -5.39 -6.96
C GLY A 13 5.00 -6.45 -7.40
N LYS A 14 4.41 -7.18 -6.45
CA LYS A 14 3.39 -8.22 -6.73
C LYS A 14 1.99 -7.64 -6.88
N GLN A 15 1.77 -6.42 -6.39
CA GLN A 15 0.50 -5.72 -6.48
C GLN A 15 0.76 -4.23 -6.71
N ASP A 16 -0.01 -3.62 -7.60
CA ASP A 16 0.03 -2.19 -7.83
C ASP A 16 -0.80 -1.46 -6.78
N TYR A 17 -0.26 -0.35 -6.27
CA TYR A 17 -0.92 0.49 -5.27
C TYR A 17 -2.33 0.93 -5.73
N GLU A 18 -2.44 1.47 -6.95
CA GLU A 18 -3.73 1.92 -7.52
C GLU A 18 -4.74 0.78 -7.61
N TYR A 19 -4.29 -0.41 -8.03
CA TYR A 19 -5.15 -1.57 -8.14
C TYR A 19 -5.70 -1.99 -6.77
N VAL A 20 -4.84 -2.10 -5.76
CA VAL A 20 -5.26 -2.49 -4.40
C VAL A 20 -6.29 -1.51 -3.84
N PHE A 21 -6.06 -0.20 -3.98
CA PHE A 21 -6.92 0.82 -3.40
C PHE A 21 -8.10 1.25 -4.28
N SER A 22 -8.19 0.75 -5.51
CA SER A 22 -9.43 0.77 -6.29
C SER A 22 -10.54 -0.07 -5.65
N ILE A 23 -10.19 -1.05 -4.81
CA ILE A 23 -11.13 -1.94 -4.14
C ILE A 23 -11.53 -1.34 -2.79
N THR A 24 -12.83 -1.03 -2.63
CA THR A 24 -13.39 -0.38 -1.42
C THR A 24 -13.05 -1.11 -0.12
N LEU A 25 -12.97 -2.45 -0.13
CA LEU A 25 -12.63 -3.25 1.05
C LEU A 25 -11.23 -2.93 1.62
N TYR A 26 -10.30 -2.52 0.76
CA TYR A 26 -8.91 -2.27 1.14
C TYR A 26 -8.62 -0.80 1.45
N GLN A 27 -9.49 0.14 1.07
CA GLN A 27 -9.32 1.58 1.33
C GLN A 27 -9.10 1.91 2.81
N ARG A 28 -9.73 1.16 3.72
CA ARG A 28 -9.55 1.32 5.18
C ARG A 28 -8.11 1.07 5.66
N TYR A 29 -7.26 0.46 4.84
CA TYR A 29 -5.86 0.19 5.16
C TYR A 29 -4.91 1.17 4.46
N GLN A 30 -5.42 2.11 3.67
CA GLN A 30 -4.60 2.95 2.81
C GLN A 30 -3.66 3.85 3.62
N ASP A 31 -4.15 4.52 4.66
CA ASP A 31 -3.32 5.40 5.49
C ASP A 31 -2.21 4.62 6.22
N ASP A 32 -2.53 3.40 6.71
CA ASP A 32 -1.53 2.53 7.34
C ASP A 32 -0.47 2.04 6.34
N VAL A 33 -0.88 1.68 5.12
CA VAL A 33 0.03 1.27 4.05
C VAL A 33 0.90 2.44 3.60
N ASP A 34 0.33 3.64 3.48
CA ASP A 34 1.07 4.86 3.16
C ASP A 34 2.15 5.12 4.22
N ALA A 35 1.82 5.03 5.51
CA ALA A 35 2.77 5.21 6.60
C ALA A 35 3.93 4.20 6.52
N ILE A 36 3.66 2.95 6.16
CA ILE A 36 4.67 1.91 5.97
C ILE A 36 5.56 2.23 4.76
N LEU A 37 4.97 2.54 3.60
CA LEU A 37 5.72 2.88 2.38
C LEU A 37 6.57 4.14 2.58
N ILE A 38 6.06 5.14 3.31
CA ILE A 38 6.82 6.33 3.71
C ILE A 38 7.99 5.94 4.62
N GLY A 39 7.77 5.08 5.61
CA GLY A 39 8.83 4.59 6.51
C GLY A 39 9.95 3.84 5.78
N GLU A 40 9.61 3.10 4.72
CA GLU A 40 10.55 2.38 3.85
C GLU A 40 11.19 3.28 2.78
N GLY A 41 10.87 4.57 2.73
CA GLY A 41 11.36 5.51 1.72
C GLY A 41 10.81 5.27 0.32
N ARG A 42 9.73 4.49 0.19
CA ARG A 42 9.08 4.10 -1.08
C ARG A 42 7.82 4.91 -1.37
N GLN A 43 7.89 6.21 -1.13
CA GLN A 43 6.83 7.17 -1.44
C GLN A 43 6.50 7.23 -2.94
N ASP A 44 7.45 6.83 -3.79
CA ASP A 44 7.31 6.73 -5.24
C ASP A 44 6.18 5.78 -5.68
N LEU A 45 5.88 4.78 -4.86
CA LEU A 45 4.84 3.78 -5.10
C LEU A 45 3.43 4.27 -4.77
N ILE A 46 3.30 5.35 -3.99
CA ILE A 46 1.99 5.90 -3.60
C ILE A 46 1.42 6.69 -4.78
N LYS A 47 0.21 6.34 -5.21
CA LYS A 47 -0.53 6.98 -6.29
C LYS A 47 -1.89 7.45 -5.76
N ARG A 48 -1.95 8.71 -5.33
CA ARG A 48 -3.16 9.39 -4.82
C ARG A 48 -3.55 10.53 -5.75
#